data_AF-A0A4Y8C1C1-F1
#
_entry.id   AF-A0A4Y8C1C1-F1
#
_cell.length_a   1.000
_cell.length_b   1.000
_cell.length_c   1.000
_cell.angle_alpha   90.00
_cell.angle_beta   90.00
_cell.angle_gamma   90.00
#
_symmetry.space_group_name_H-M   'P 1'
#
loop_
_entity.id
_entity.type
_entity.pdbx_description
1 polymer ?
#
loop_
_entity_poly.entity_id
_entity_poly.type
_entity_poly.pdbx_seq_one_letter_code
_entity_poly.pdbx_strand_id
1 'polypeptide(L)' 'GGSIISISSTGNLVYIENYSGHGTAKAAVEAMARYAATELGEKNIRVNVVSGGPIETDALRAFTNYEEVKQATINL' A
#
# COMPACT_ATOMS: atom_id res chain seq x y z
N GLY A 1 0.04 8.84 24.40
CA GLY A 1 -0.27 9.02 22.98
C GLY A 1 0.90 8.59 22.13
N GLY A 2 0.67 8.38 20.83
CA GLY A 2 1.69 7.88 19.90
C GLY A 2 1.27 8.01 18.44
N SER A 3 2.10 7.51 17.53
CA SER A 3 1.82 7.50 16.10
C SER A 3 2.25 6.19 15.45
N ILE A 4 1.37 5.64 14.61
CA ILE A 4 1.64 4.47 13.77
C ILE A 4 1.56 4.93 12.31
N ILE A 5 2.58 4.57 11.54
CA ILE A 5 2.63 4.80 10.10
C ILE A 5 2.88 3.46 9.42
N SER A 6 2.09 3.14 8.41
CA SER A 6 2.26 1.94 7.57
C SER A 6 2.44 2.31 6.10
N ILE A 7 3.07 1.42 5.34
CA ILE A 7 3.38 1.64 3.92
C ILE A 7 2.47 0.79 3.03
N SER A 8 1.68 1.46 2.21
CA SER A 8 0.88 0.87 1.14
C SER A 8 1.55 1.08 -0.25
N SER A 9 0.89 0.68 -1.32
CA SER A 9 1.32 0.87 -2.71
C SER A 9 0.14 1.39 -3.52
N THR A 10 0.38 2.37 -4.38
CA THR A 10 -0.60 2.84 -5.38
C THR A 10 -1.09 1.73 -6.30
N GLY A 11 -0.34 0.63 -6.45
CA GLY A 11 -0.76 -0.56 -7.18
C GLY A 11 -2.00 -1.28 -6.62
N ASN A 12 -2.52 -0.88 -5.44
CA ASN A 12 -3.81 -1.36 -4.95
C ASN A 12 -5.01 -0.63 -5.58
N LEU A 13 -4.79 0.51 -6.25
CA LEU A 13 -5.86 1.36 -6.84
C LEU A 13 -6.20 0.97 -8.28
N VAL A 14 -5.36 0.16 -8.93
CA VAL A 14 -5.49 -0.22 -10.34
C VAL A 14 -5.36 -1.72 -10.52
N TYR A 15 -5.99 -2.24 -11.56
CA TYR A 15 -5.78 -3.63 -11.97
C TYR A 15 -4.42 -3.77 -12.66
N ILE A 16 -3.68 -4.81 -12.28
CA ILE A 16 -2.41 -5.22 -12.89
C ILE A 16 -2.44 -6.74 -12.98
N GLU A 17 -2.09 -7.31 -14.14
CA GLU A 17 -2.06 -8.75 -14.32
C GLU A 17 -1.11 -9.41 -13.30
N ASN A 18 -1.50 -10.56 -12.74
CA ASN A 18 -0.72 -11.31 -11.74
C ASN A 18 -0.36 -10.55 -10.44
N TYR A 19 -0.99 -9.40 -10.18
CA TYR A 19 -0.68 -8.55 -9.02
C TYR A 19 -1.67 -8.69 -7.85
N SER A 20 -2.71 -9.52 -8.00
CA SER A 20 -3.83 -9.61 -7.04
C SER A 20 -3.36 -9.78 -5.60
N GLY A 21 -2.45 -10.73 -5.34
CA GLY A 21 -1.92 -10.97 -3.99
C GLY A 21 -1.23 -9.75 -3.37
N HIS A 22 -0.49 -8.98 -4.16
CA HIS A 22 0.15 -7.75 -3.67
C HIS A 22 -0.88 -6.62 -3.51
N GLY A 23 -1.68 -6.35 -4.55
CA GLY A 23 -2.68 -5.29 -4.55
C GLY A 23 -3.70 -5.43 -3.42
N THR A 24 -4.27 -6.62 -3.23
CA THR A 24 -5.26 -6.86 -2.16
C THR A 24 -4.64 -6.77 -0.77
N ALA A 25 -3.40 -7.24 -0.58
CA ALA A 25 -2.71 -7.12 0.69
C ALA A 25 -2.49 -5.65 1.07
N LYS A 26 -2.12 -4.80 0.09
CA LYS A 26 -1.94 -3.37 0.31
C LYS A 26 -3.26 -2.64 0.57
N ALA A 27 -4.35 -3.01 -0.13
CA ALA A 27 -5.70 -2.53 0.21
C ALA A 27 -6.13 -2.94 1.63
N ALA A 28 -5.79 -4.15 2.08
CA ALA A 28 -6.09 -4.60 3.44
C ALA A 28 -5.35 -3.75 4.50
N VAL A 29 -4.11 -3.33 4.25
CA VAL A 29 -3.38 -2.42 5.15
C VAL A 29 -4.09 -1.08 5.31
N GLU A 30 -4.59 -0.50 4.22
CA GLU A 30 -5.37 0.75 4.27
C GLU A 30 -6.68 0.59 5.04
N ALA A 31 -7.36 -0.54 4.86
CA ALA A 31 -8.54 -0.85 5.66
C ALA A 31 -8.19 -0.97 7.16
N MET A 32 -7.20 -1.79 7.50
CA MET A 32 -6.75 -1.95 8.90
C MET A 32 -6.38 -0.62 9.55
N ALA A 33 -5.71 0.28 8.82
CA ALA A 33 -5.36 1.59 9.34
C ALA A 33 -6.58 2.47 9.66
N ARG A 34 -7.65 2.42 8.85
CA ARG A 34 -8.90 3.15 9.14
C ARG A 34 -9.58 2.66 10.42
N TYR A 35 -9.65 1.33 10.62
CA TYR A 35 -10.20 0.75 11.84
C TYR A 35 -9.33 1.10 13.05
N ALA A 36 -8.02 0.86 12.96
CA ALA A 36 -7.08 1.15 14.05
C ALA A 36 -7.05 2.64 14.43
N ALA A 37 -7.16 3.56 13.47
CA ALA A 37 -7.26 5.00 13.76
C ALA A 37 -8.48 5.32 14.64
N THR A 38 -9.61 4.67 14.37
CA THR A 38 -10.87 4.86 15.11
C THR A 38 -10.75 4.26 16.52
N GLU A 39 -10.29 3.02 16.62
CA GLU A 39 -10.20 2.28 17.89
C GLU A 39 -9.14 2.85 18.84
N LEU A 40 -8.03 3.36 18.31
CA LEU A 40 -6.91 3.86 19.11
C LEU A 40 -6.98 5.37 19.37
N GLY A 41 -7.92 6.08 18.75
CA GLY A 41 -8.09 7.52 18.88
C GLY A 41 -8.32 7.97 20.33
N GLU A 42 -9.11 7.23 21.10
CA GLU A 42 -9.36 7.50 22.53
C GLU A 42 -8.09 7.41 23.39
N LYS A 43 -7.09 6.66 22.94
CA LYS A 43 -5.77 6.53 23.58
C LYS A 43 -4.78 7.60 23.10
N ASN A 44 -5.26 8.59 22.34
CA ASN A 44 -4.46 9.64 21.71
C ASN A 44 -3.35 9.05 20.80
N ILE A 45 -3.69 8.02 20.02
CA ILE A 45 -2.81 7.37 19.04
C ILE A 45 -3.35 7.64 17.64
N ARG A 46 -2.51 8.20 16.78
CA ARG A 46 -2.84 8.45 15.36
C ARG A 46 -2.33 7.30 14.51
N VAL A 47 -3.14 6.84 13.56
CA VAL A 47 -2.74 5.81 12.60
C VAL A 47 -2.91 6.35 11.20
N ASN A 48 -1.85 6.29 10.38
CA ASN A 48 -1.85 6.74 9.00
C ASN A 48 -1.17 5.73 8.09
N VAL A 49 -1.51 5.78 6.81
CA VAL A 49 -0.88 4.99 5.76
C VAL A 49 -0.34 5.93 4.68
N VAL A 50 0.85 5.61 4.18
CA VAL A 50 1.47 6.29 3.04
C VAL A 50 1.48 5.31 1.86
N SER A 51 0.78 5.66 0.78
CA SER A 51 0.74 4.86 -0.45
C SER A 51 1.80 5.37 -1.43
N GLY A 52 2.86 4.59 -1.61
CA GLY A 52 3.96 4.95 -2.49
C GLY A 52 3.71 4.57 -3.95
N GLY A 53 4.23 5.38 -4.87
CA GLY A 53 4.44 5.01 -6.27
C GLY A 53 5.54 3.96 -6.43
N PRO A 54 5.70 3.39 -7.64
CA PRO A 54 6.76 2.43 -7.90
C PRO A 54 8.12 3.11 -7.79
N ILE A 55 9.07 2.44 -7.14
CA ILE A 55 10.48 2.83 -7.13
C ILE A 55 11.35 1.62 -7.40
N GLU A 56 12.53 1.87 -7.95
CA GLU A 56 13.48 0.83 -8.31
C GLU A 56 13.97 0.07 -7.07
N THR A 57 13.54 -1.18 -6.92
CA THR A 57 13.88 -2.06 -5.81
C THR A 57 13.96 -3.51 -6.27
N ASP A 58 14.70 -4.34 -5.53
CA ASP A 58 14.78 -5.77 -5.82
C ASP A 58 13.42 -6.47 -5.72
N ALA A 59 12.55 -6.00 -4.81
CA ALA A 59 11.18 -6.50 -4.69
C ALA A 59 10.34 -6.22 -5.94
N LEU A 60 10.50 -5.04 -6.55
CA LEU A 60 9.81 -4.70 -7.78
C LEU A 60 10.33 -5.57 -8.95
N ARG A 61 11.66 -5.78 -9.03
CA ARG A 61 12.28 -6.64 -10.06
C ARG A 61 11.88 -8.11 -9.99
N ALA A 62 11.42 -8.57 -8.83
CA ALA A 62 10.97 -9.95 -8.64
C ALA A 62 9.61 -10.26 -9.28
N PHE A 63 8.84 -9.24 -9.70
CA PHE A 63 7.63 -9.45 -10.47
C PHE A 63 7.97 -9.91 -11.89
N THR A 64 7.32 -10.99 -12.33
CA THR A 64 7.51 -11.53 -13.70
C THR A 64 7.09 -10.53 -14.79
N ASN A 65 6.21 -9.59 -14.46
CA ASN A 65 5.76 -8.49 -15.32
C ASN A 65 6.22 -7.11 -14.80
N TYR A 66 7.48 -6.99 -14.39
CA TYR A 66 8.09 -5.76 -13.86
C TYR A 66 7.73 -4.48 -14.64
N GLU A 67 7.90 -4.45 -15.96
CA GLU A 67 7.64 -3.25 -16.77
C GLU A 67 6.17 -2.83 -16.73
N GLU A 68 5.25 -3.80 -16.73
CA GLU A 68 3.81 -3.54 -16.64
C GLU A 68 3.44 -2.97 -15.26
N VAL A 69 3.91 -3.60 -14.19
CA VAL A 69 3.68 -3.14 -12.80
C VAL A 69 4.19 -1.71 -12.63
N LYS A 70 5.39 -1.43 -13.13
CA LYS A 70 6.00 -0.10 -13.09
C LYS A 70 5.17 0.90 -13.88
N GLN A 71 4.78 0.58 -15.12
CA GLN A 71 4.07 1.51 -15.99
C GLN A 71 2.64 1.81 -15.51
N ALA A 72 1.93 0.80 -15.01
CA ALA A 72 0.55 0.94 -14.53
C ALA A 72 0.45 1.83 -13.29
N THR A 73 1.50 1.89 -12.48
CA THR A 73 1.51 2.63 -11.20
C THR A 73 2.15 4.02 -11.30
N ILE A 74 2.86 4.34 -12.38
CA ILE A 74 3.42 5.69 -12.65
C ILE A 74 2.32 6.72 -12.96
N ASN A 75 1.21 6.29 -13.56
CA ASN A 75 0.17 7.19 -14.08
C ASN A 75 -0.95 7.50 -13.07
N LEU A 76 -0.73 7.21 -11.79
CA LEU A 76 -1.63 7.50 -10.66
C LEU A 76 -1.17 8.73 -9.89
#